data_AF-A0AAU9X471-F1
#
_entry.id   AF-A0AAU9X471-F1
#
_cell.length_a   1.000
_cell.length_b   1.000
_cell.length_c   1.000
_cell.angle_alpha   90.00
_cell.angle_beta   90.00
_cell.angle_gamma   90.00
#
_symmetry.space_group_name_H-M   'P 1'
#
loop_
_entity.id
_entity.type
_entity.pdbx_description
1 polymer ?
#
loop_
_entity_poly.entity_id
_entity_poly.type
_entity_poly.pdbx_seq_one_letter_code
_entity_poly.pdbx_strand_id
1 'polypeptide(L)'
;MDNLKELIAPKTFNKVSHAAVVIWILIGVIFLGIFADAENGESRYDFRCGVAKSENIDLVRGKCFELYEKQYNRHALPTYGFVIMNFFLIGTVCAIYSRIASPTVDQLSLSACNGDLERQSPDHEKAGRKLFIAYCCQLFIRIVLGVLFMVLQTQVLYPLDFPSSFSCYPTSGENQPRNSTGVMQNSAYECHNQRAAKKSSWMRAVLVVNGIFLFGILMETVYLFLRAWKENSFMKNSNFLKAHLKPSHGNSQNTLQEFIENTKKIIKDETNQPPQLRSPFSSTPGEGRPAKHLTLDQIYTKLVVVPDRAEYDFSGDRWEKLAVYARSGEKNITPRGLEDIINNEDRKVLIVGRPGIGKTLCCSKILRDWAFNKVFLKTPDAKIHFDATFLIKFRAFNAATDLSLRELLTLSEHSPSDHMDDKVWNYILENPQRVLLIFDGIDEFKHNSKIRKENFKPQFRNRVDEKMPLHGLYEKLATGKLLNGAAVLTTTRPTALSCIERLSFDKVFEILGFSSEQVEEYVTKFAEGGQVCGRNIMATRSAVT
;
A
#
# COMPACT_ATOMS: atom_id res chain seq x y z
N MET A 1 -7.89 19.50 6.82
CA MET A 1 -6.58 18.90 7.16
C MET A 1 -6.14 17.91 6.08
N ASP A 2 -7.08 17.25 5.39
CA ASP A 2 -6.79 16.26 4.35
C ASP A 2 -6.19 16.87 3.07
N ASN A 3 -6.66 18.04 2.64
CA ASN A 3 -6.06 18.77 1.50
C ASN A 3 -4.59 19.20 1.75
N LEU A 4 -4.17 19.33 3.01
CA LEU A 4 -2.79 19.71 3.36
C LEU A 4 -1.83 18.50 3.27
N LYS A 5 -2.34 17.30 3.58
CA LYS A 5 -1.61 16.04 3.44
C LYS A 5 -1.39 15.67 1.97
N GLU A 6 -2.29 16.10 1.10
CA GLU A 6 -2.19 15.89 -0.35
C GLU A 6 -1.18 16.84 -1.01
N LEU A 7 -1.04 18.06 -0.48
CA LEU A 7 -0.10 19.07 -0.99
C LEU A 7 1.36 18.78 -0.60
N ILE A 8 1.59 18.18 0.57
CA ILE A 8 2.91 17.87 1.12
C ILE A 8 2.97 16.37 1.43
N ALA A 9 3.56 15.60 0.53
CA ALA A 9 3.59 14.15 0.65
C ALA A 9 4.52 13.74 1.82
N PRO A 10 4.01 13.07 2.87
CA PRO A 10 4.77 12.76 4.09
C PRO A 10 5.97 11.85 3.83
N LYS A 11 5.94 11.08 2.75
CA LYS A 11 7.03 10.19 2.30
C LYS A 11 8.26 10.93 1.77
N THR A 12 8.15 12.22 1.45
CA THR A 12 9.23 13.01 0.82
C THR A 12 10.12 13.75 1.83
N PHE A 13 9.75 13.74 3.11
CA PHE A 13 10.46 14.41 4.20
C PHE A 13 10.81 13.43 5.31
N ASN A 14 11.86 13.74 6.08
CA ASN A 14 12.06 13.09 7.38
C ASN A 14 10.92 13.48 8.34
N LYS A 15 10.58 12.61 9.30
CA LYS A 15 9.47 12.80 10.25
C LYS A 15 9.52 14.14 10.99
N VAL A 16 10.72 14.53 11.45
CA VAL A 16 10.94 15.80 12.17
C VAL A 16 10.69 16.99 11.24
N SER A 17 11.26 16.96 10.03
CA SER A 17 11.14 18.03 9.04
C SER A 17 9.70 18.16 8.52
N HIS A 18 8.99 17.05 8.32
CA HIS A 18 7.57 17.03 7.99
C HIS A 18 6.72 17.68 9.10
N ALA A 19 6.94 17.28 10.35
CA ALA A 19 6.25 17.87 11.50
C ALA A 19 6.52 19.38 11.60
N ALA A 20 7.77 19.81 11.41
CA ALA A 20 8.14 21.21 11.41
C ALA A 20 7.40 22.00 10.32
N VAL A 21 7.28 21.48 9.10
CA VAL A 21 6.54 22.15 8.01
C VAL A 21 5.04 22.26 8.32
N VAL A 22 4.43 21.23 8.90
CA VAL A 22 3.02 21.28 9.33
C VAL A 22 2.83 22.33 10.43
N ILE A 23 3.70 22.34 11.45
CA ILE A 23 3.66 23.32 12.54
C ILE A 23 3.85 24.74 11.99
N TRP A 24 4.77 24.93 11.04
CA TRP A 24 4.99 26.22 10.37
C TRP A 24 3.72 26.77 9.72
N ILE A 25 2.99 25.93 8.99
CA ILE A 25 1.74 26.32 8.33
C ILE A 25 0.67 26.68 9.37
N LEU A 26 0.55 25.90 10.45
CA LEU A 26 -0.40 26.18 11.53
C LEU A 26 -0.09 27.51 12.23
N ILE A 27 1.19 27.77 12.53
CA ILE A 27 1.63 29.05 13.12
C ILE A 27 1.36 30.22 12.16
N GLY A 28 1.57 30.03 10.86
CA GLY A 28 1.25 31.03 9.84
C GLY A 28 -0.23 31.42 9.85
N VAL A 29 -1.13 30.44 9.96
CA VAL A 29 -2.59 30.70 10.07
C VAL A 29 -2.93 31.44 11.37
N ILE A 30 -2.29 31.09 12.49
CA ILE A 30 -2.50 31.77 13.78
C ILE A 30 -2.04 33.24 13.69
N PHE A 31 -0.83 33.49 13.17
CA PHE A 31 -0.34 34.86 13.01
C PHE A 31 -1.19 35.65 12.01
N LEU A 32 -1.65 35.04 10.93
CA LEU A 32 -2.58 35.68 10.01
C LEU A 32 -3.83 36.18 10.75
N GLY A 33 -4.46 35.34 11.57
CA GLY A 33 -5.64 35.72 12.35
C GLY A 33 -5.36 36.87 13.31
N ILE A 34 -4.21 36.83 14.01
CA ILE A 34 -3.80 37.87 14.95
C ILE A 34 -3.57 39.21 14.24
N PHE A 35 -2.84 39.21 13.12
CA PHE A 35 -2.55 40.45 12.39
C PHE A 35 -3.76 40.97 11.62
N ALA A 36 -4.63 40.10 11.12
CA ALA A 36 -5.90 40.51 10.52
C ALA A 36 -6.83 41.18 11.55
N ASP A 37 -6.94 40.63 12.76
CA ASP A 37 -7.68 41.26 13.87
C ASP A 37 -7.02 42.57 14.32
N ALA A 38 -5.69 42.59 14.40
CA ALA A 38 -4.94 43.77 14.80
C ALA A 38 -5.12 44.94 13.82
N GLU A 39 -5.18 44.68 12.52
CA GLU A 39 -5.30 45.72 11.48
C GLU A 39 -6.78 46.08 11.19
N ASN A 40 -7.70 45.11 11.11
CA ASN A 40 -9.14 45.39 10.90
C ASN A 40 -9.77 46.15 12.07
N GLY A 41 -9.20 46.01 13.27
CA GLY A 41 -9.58 46.79 14.45
C GLY A 41 -8.79 48.09 14.64
N GLU A 42 -7.83 48.43 13.77
CA GLU A 42 -7.00 49.63 13.88
C GLU A 42 -7.80 50.86 13.41
N SER A 43 -8.76 51.29 14.23
CA SER A 43 -9.51 52.51 13.95
C SER A 43 -8.67 53.75 14.29
N ARG A 44 -8.81 54.82 13.50
CA ARG A 44 -8.26 56.17 13.78
C ARG A 44 -8.56 56.63 15.23
N TYR A 45 -9.56 56.05 15.89
CA TYR A 45 -10.01 56.37 17.25
C TYR A 45 -9.16 55.77 18.39
N ASP A 46 -8.25 54.82 18.12
CA ASP A 46 -7.37 54.21 19.14
C ASP A 46 -6.11 55.05 19.43
N PHE A 47 -5.76 56.00 18.55
CA PHE A 47 -4.58 56.86 18.67
C PHE A 47 -4.87 58.10 19.52
N ARG A 48 -4.45 58.19 20.78
CA ARG A 48 -4.89 59.27 21.71
C ARG A 48 -3.87 60.41 21.76
N CYS A 49 -4.22 61.61 21.32
CA CYS A 49 -3.35 62.80 21.44
C CYS A 49 -3.79 63.71 22.58
N GLY A 50 -2.84 64.19 23.38
CA GLY A 50 -3.07 65.09 24.51
C GLY A 50 -3.54 66.49 24.10
N VAL A 51 -4.34 67.10 24.99
CA VAL A 51 -4.87 68.49 25.05
C VAL A 51 -4.92 69.28 23.72
N ALA A 52 -5.85 68.92 22.84
CA ALA A 52 -6.40 69.84 21.84
C ALA A 52 -7.79 70.33 22.29
N LYS A 53 -8.09 71.62 22.16
CA LYS A 53 -9.45 72.15 22.38
C LYS A 53 -10.42 71.50 21.37
N SER A 54 -11.64 71.22 21.80
CA SER A 54 -12.54 70.18 21.26
C SER A 54 -12.94 70.28 19.78
N GLU A 55 -12.73 71.39 19.09
CA GLU A 55 -13.26 71.57 17.73
C GLU A 55 -12.42 70.92 16.61
N ASN A 56 -11.17 70.47 16.86
CA ASN A 56 -10.31 69.91 15.80
C ASN A 56 -9.57 68.61 16.19
N ILE A 57 -9.97 67.92 17.27
CA ILE A 57 -9.22 66.77 17.81
C ILE A 57 -9.14 65.58 16.84
N ASP A 58 -10.21 65.31 16.07
CA ASP A 58 -10.23 64.21 15.10
C ASP A 58 -9.37 64.49 13.86
N LEU A 59 -9.28 65.77 13.45
CA LEU A 59 -8.42 66.20 12.35
C LEU A 59 -6.94 66.11 12.74
N VAL A 60 -6.59 66.53 13.97
CA VAL A 60 -5.23 66.41 14.52
C VAL A 60 -4.84 64.94 14.67
N ARG A 61 -5.73 64.12 15.25
CA ARG A 61 -5.56 62.66 15.38
C ARG A 61 -5.32 61.99 14.02
N GLY A 62 -6.09 62.35 13.00
CA GLY A 62 -5.92 61.83 11.63
C GLY A 62 -4.55 62.19 11.04
N LYS A 63 -4.16 63.48 11.07
CA LYS A 63 -2.86 63.93 10.55
C LYS A 63 -1.67 63.34 11.31
N CYS A 64 -1.77 63.23 12.63
CA CYS A 64 -0.71 62.66 13.46
C CYS A 64 -0.57 61.15 13.27
N PHE A 65 -1.68 60.45 13.05
CA PHE A 65 -1.66 59.03 12.67
C PHE A 65 -1.02 58.82 11.29
N GLU A 66 -1.37 59.63 10.29
CA GLU A 66 -0.74 59.59 8.96
C GLU A 66 0.76 59.87 9.01
N LEU A 67 1.20 60.83 9.83
CA LEU A 67 2.62 61.11 10.07
C LEU A 67 3.33 59.94 10.75
N TYR A 68 2.70 59.33 11.75
CA TYR A 68 3.21 58.13 12.42
C TYR A 68 3.34 56.95 11.44
N GLU A 69 2.32 56.70 10.62
CA GLU A 69 2.38 55.64 9.59
C GLU A 69 3.44 55.93 8.54
N LYS A 70 3.56 57.18 8.06
CA LYS A 70 4.59 57.55 7.09
C LYS A 70 6.01 57.36 7.65
N GLN A 71 6.18 57.56 8.96
CA GLN A 71 7.46 57.41 9.63
C GLN A 71 7.83 55.95 9.92
N TYR A 72 6.88 55.14 10.38
CA TYR A 72 7.15 53.78 10.86
C TYR A 72 6.69 52.65 9.92
N ASN A 73 5.86 52.96 8.92
CA ASN A 73 5.45 52.07 7.82
C ASN A 73 5.93 52.64 6.47
N ARG A 74 7.25 52.79 6.33
CA ARG A 74 7.94 53.49 5.21
C ARG A 74 7.51 53.06 3.80
N HIS A 75 7.09 51.80 3.64
CA HIS A 75 6.73 51.20 2.35
C HIS A 75 5.24 50.86 2.20
N ALA A 76 4.39 51.32 3.13
CA ALA A 76 2.94 51.07 3.13
C ALA A 76 2.53 49.59 2.99
N LEU A 77 3.41 48.64 3.33
CA LEU A 77 3.10 47.22 3.35
C LEU A 77 2.50 46.86 4.72
N PRO A 78 1.22 46.44 4.80
CA PRO A 78 0.62 46.03 6.06
C PRO A 78 1.36 44.83 6.65
N THR A 79 1.43 44.75 7.97
CA THR A 79 2.14 43.66 8.68
C THR A 79 1.55 42.29 8.38
N TYR A 80 0.22 42.19 8.22
CA TYR A 80 -0.44 40.95 7.79
C TYR A 80 0.01 40.52 6.38
N GLY A 81 0.24 41.47 5.47
CA GLY A 81 0.73 41.20 4.11
C GLY A 81 2.13 40.61 4.12
N PHE A 82 3.01 41.13 4.98
CA PHE A 82 4.33 40.55 5.20
C PHE A 82 4.26 39.11 5.73
N VAL A 83 3.40 38.86 6.74
CA VAL A 83 3.21 37.52 7.31
C VAL A 83 2.69 36.54 6.25
N ILE A 84 1.72 36.95 5.42
CA ILE A 84 1.24 36.12 4.29
C ILE A 84 2.40 35.75 3.39
N MET A 85 3.17 36.72 2.91
CA MET A 85 4.26 36.47 1.98
C MET A 85 5.33 35.56 2.57
N ASN A 86 5.73 35.79 3.83
CA ASN A 86 6.74 34.98 4.52
C ASN A 86 6.31 33.50 4.66
N PHE A 87 5.14 33.27 5.27
CA PHE A 87 4.69 31.91 5.56
C PHE A 87 4.27 31.16 4.29
N PHE A 88 3.65 31.86 3.33
CA PHE A 88 3.22 31.27 2.06
C PHE A 88 4.41 30.90 1.18
N LEU A 89 5.38 31.80 0.95
CA LEU A 89 6.52 31.51 0.08
C LEU A 89 7.34 30.33 0.60
N ILE A 90 7.61 30.27 1.90
CA ILE A 90 8.32 29.13 2.51
C ILE A 90 7.50 27.83 2.38
N GLY A 91 6.18 27.90 2.54
CA GLY A 91 5.28 26.76 2.33
C GLY A 91 5.27 26.26 0.88
N THR A 92 5.27 27.17 -0.09
CA THR A 92 5.28 26.83 -1.53
C THR A 92 6.56 26.10 -1.94
N VAL A 93 7.73 26.48 -1.38
CA VAL A 93 9.00 25.77 -1.64
C VAL A 93 8.91 24.30 -1.21
N CYS A 94 8.32 24.03 -0.04
CA CYS A 94 8.10 22.66 0.44
C CYS A 94 7.14 21.87 -0.48
N ALA A 95 6.07 22.49 -0.96
CA ALA A 95 5.13 21.86 -1.88
C ALA A 95 5.77 21.55 -3.25
N ILE A 96 6.54 22.49 -3.81
CA ILE A 96 7.27 22.31 -5.07
C ILE A 96 8.29 21.17 -4.94
N TYR A 97 9.08 21.15 -3.86
CA TYR A 97 10.00 20.06 -3.60
C TYR A 97 9.26 18.71 -3.51
N SER A 98 8.16 18.65 -2.77
CA SER A 98 7.40 17.41 -2.60
C SER A 98 6.90 16.86 -3.93
N ARG A 99 6.42 17.73 -4.83
CA ARG A 99 6.01 17.38 -6.20
C ARG A 99 7.16 16.83 -7.04
N ILE A 100 8.36 17.40 -6.93
CA ILE A 100 9.55 16.97 -7.66
C ILE A 100 10.11 15.65 -7.11
N ALA A 101 10.13 15.50 -5.78
CA ALA A 101 10.72 14.35 -5.11
C ALA A 101 9.82 13.11 -5.11
N SER A 102 8.49 13.28 -5.08
CA SER A 102 7.55 12.16 -4.95
C SER A 102 7.74 11.05 -6.00
N PRO A 103 7.82 11.34 -7.32
CA PRO A 103 7.99 10.28 -8.32
C PRO A 103 9.28 9.48 -8.13
N THR A 104 10.36 10.16 -7.72
CA THR A 104 11.66 9.52 -7.48
C THR A 104 11.60 8.64 -6.23
N VAL A 105 10.97 9.13 -5.15
CA VAL A 105 10.75 8.34 -3.92
C VAL A 105 9.89 7.11 -4.20
N ASP A 106 8.84 7.25 -5.02
CA ASP A 106 7.95 6.16 -5.40
C ASP A 106 8.70 5.08 -6.20
N GLN A 107 9.45 5.48 -7.22
CA GLN A 107 10.26 4.58 -8.03
C GLN A 107 11.33 3.83 -7.19
N LEU A 108 11.98 4.53 -6.25
CA LEU A 108 13.01 3.94 -5.41
C LEU A 108 12.44 3.02 -4.33
N SER A 109 11.29 3.38 -3.77
CA SER A 109 10.57 2.53 -2.82
C SER A 109 10.15 1.22 -3.48
N LEU A 110 9.69 1.28 -4.74
CA LEU A 110 9.40 0.11 -5.58
C LEU A 110 10.67 -0.73 -5.84
N SER A 111 11.80 -0.09 -6.20
CA SER A 111 13.06 -0.81 -6.45
C SER A 111 13.66 -1.46 -5.18
N ALA A 112 13.46 -0.86 -4.01
CA ALA A 112 13.96 -1.39 -2.74
C ALA A 112 13.18 -2.62 -2.26
N CYS A 113 11.92 -2.78 -2.69
CA CYS A 113 11.11 -3.97 -2.46
C CYS A 113 11.50 -5.15 -3.37
N ASN A 114 12.03 -4.88 -4.56
CA ASN A 114 12.35 -5.90 -5.58
C ASN A 114 13.70 -6.62 -5.37
N GLY A 115 14.48 -6.28 -4.34
CA GLY A 115 15.74 -6.98 -4.02
C GLY A 115 16.91 -6.76 -4.99
N ASP A 116 16.74 -5.99 -6.05
CA ASP A 116 17.79 -5.72 -7.04
C ASP A 116 18.69 -4.57 -6.59
N LEU A 117 19.76 -4.90 -5.86
CA LEU A 117 20.90 -4.01 -5.73
C LEU A 117 22.06 -4.57 -6.57
N GLU A 118 22.38 -3.80 -7.61
CA GLU A 118 23.64 -3.76 -8.39
C GLU A 118 23.72 -4.54 -9.71
N ARG A 119 23.47 -3.82 -10.81
CA ARG A 119 24.35 -3.82 -11.99
C ARG A 119 24.57 -2.37 -12.44
N GLN A 120 25.79 -1.87 -12.26
CA GLN A 120 26.18 -0.48 -12.53
C GLN A 120 26.69 -0.28 -13.96
N SER A 121 26.31 0.85 -14.57
CA SER A 121 26.97 1.51 -15.72
C SER A 121 27.19 2.99 -15.36
N PRO A 122 28.32 3.61 -15.75
CA PRO A 122 28.77 4.91 -15.23
C PRO A 122 27.86 6.12 -15.55
N ASP A 123 26.98 6.03 -16.54
CA ASP A 123 26.07 7.13 -16.90
C ASP A 123 24.89 7.29 -15.90
N HIS A 124 24.64 6.28 -15.06
CA HIS A 124 23.57 6.28 -14.05
C HIS A 124 23.93 7.00 -12.73
N GLU A 125 25.20 7.36 -12.52
CA GLU A 125 25.66 7.92 -11.24
C GLU A 125 25.10 9.32 -10.94
N LYS A 126 24.94 10.16 -11.98
CA LYS A 126 24.28 11.48 -11.88
C LYS A 126 22.77 11.36 -11.66
N ALA A 127 22.13 10.35 -12.25
CA ALA A 127 20.71 10.06 -12.00
C ALA A 127 20.48 9.56 -10.56
N GLY A 128 21.46 8.86 -10.00
CA GLY A 128 21.44 8.27 -8.66
C GLY A 128 21.58 9.24 -7.49
N ARG A 129 21.81 10.55 -7.69
CA ARG A 129 21.91 11.55 -6.60
C ARG A 129 20.82 12.63 -6.64
N LYS A 130 19.90 12.55 -7.59
CA LYS A 130 18.84 13.57 -7.83
C LYS A 130 18.00 13.86 -6.59
N LEU A 131 17.65 12.85 -5.79
CA LEU A 131 16.83 13.01 -4.60
C LEU A 131 17.57 13.78 -3.50
N PHE A 132 18.83 13.44 -3.26
CA PHE A 132 19.68 14.14 -2.30
C PHE A 132 19.90 15.60 -2.72
N ILE A 133 20.22 15.84 -3.99
CA ILE A 133 20.41 17.19 -4.53
C ILE A 133 19.12 18.03 -4.41
N ALA A 134 17.96 17.47 -4.78
CA ALA A 134 16.68 18.15 -4.62
C ALA A 134 16.38 18.50 -3.15
N TYR A 135 16.72 17.60 -2.21
CA TYR A 135 16.61 17.87 -0.77
C TYR A 135 17.52 19.02 -0.32
N CYS A 136 18.78 19.03 -0.75
CA CYS A 136 19.70 20.11 -0.43
C CYS A 136 19.26 21.45 -1.05
N CYS A 137 18.75 21.43 -2.28
CA CYS A 137 18.23 22.62 -2.94
C CYS A 137 17.05 23.24 -2.18
N GLN A 138 16.09 22.44 -1.71
CA GLN A 138 14.97 23.00 -0.91
C GLN A 138 15.44 23.61 0.41
N LEU A 139 16.41 23.00 1.09
CA LEU A 139 16.93 23.53 2.36
C LEU A 139 17.66 24.85 2.12
N PHE A 140 18.49 24.90 1.07
CA PHE A 140 19.21 26.11 0.69
C PHE A 140 18.24 27.27 0.37
N ILE A 141 17.23 27.02 -0.47
CA ILE A 141 16.23 28.04 -0.81
C ILE A 141 15.50 28.52 0.45
N ARG A 142 15.14 27.63 1.37
CA ARG A 142 14.47 28.01 2.62
C ARG A 142 15.37 28.81 3.57
N ILE A 143 16.68 28.50 3.63
CA ILE A 143 17.65 29.31 4.40
C ILE A 143 17.73 30.71 3.81
N VAL A 144 17.90 30.82 2.49
CA VAL A 144 18.01 32.11 1.80
C VAL A 144 16.74 32.94 2.02
N LEU A 145 15.56 32.34 1.82
CA LEU A 145 14.28 33.01 2.07
C LEU A 145 14.12 33.40 3.54
N GLY A 146 14.45 32.52 4.48
CA GLY A 146 14.36 32.82 5.92
C GLY A 146 15.24 34.00 6.35
N VAL A 147 16.49 34.02 5.91
CA VAL A 147 17.41 35.15 6.16
C VAL A 147 16.90 36.42 5.48
N LEU A 148 16.47 36.32 4.22
CA LEU A 148 15.91 37.45 3.48
C LEU A 148 14.70 38.06 4.20
N PHE A 149 13.75 37.24 4.65
CA PHE A 149 12.58 37.73 5.38
C PHE A 149 12.94 38.35 6.72
N MET A 150 13.91 37.80 7.46
CA MET A 150 14.39 38.44 8.70
C MET A 150 15.07 39.79 8.46
N VAL A 151 15.89 39.90 7.41
CA VAL A 151 16.53 41.17 7.01
C VAL A 151 15.48 42.16 6.53
N LEU A 152 14.54 41.74 5.68
CA LEU A 152 13.43 42.58 5.22
C LEU A 152 12.61 43.09 6.41
N GLN A 153 12.33 42.23 7.40
CA GLN A 153 11.57 42.63 8.58
C GLN A 153 12.30 43.68 9.42
N THR A 154 13.61 43.51 9.65
CA THR A 154 14.36 44.31 10.64
C THR A 154 15.07 45.53 10.07
N GLN A 155 15.43 45.52 8.79
CA GLN A 155 16.25 46.55 8.14
C GLN A 155 15.50 47.37 7.09
N VAL A 156 14.43 46.82 6.49
CA VAL A 156 13.78 47.43 5.32
C VAL A 156 12.33 47.85 5.60
N LEU A 157 11.50 46.93 6.11
CA LEU A 157 10.05 47.11 6.16
C LEU A 157 9.56 47.69 7.48
N TYR A 158 10.12 47.25 8.61
CA TYR A 158 9.60 47.60 9.93
C TYR A 158 10.72 47.98 10.92
N PRO A 159 10.47 48.91 11.86
CA PRO A 159 11.37 49.20 12.96
C PRO A 159 11.41 48.04 13.97
N LEU A 160 12.51 47.94 14.73
CA LEU A 160 12.68 46.96 15.82
C LEU A 160 11.60 47.07 16.90
N ASP A 161 11.18 48.30 17.20
CA ASP A 161 10.11 48.57 18.15
C ASP A 161 9.20 49.69 17.61
N PHE A 162 7.89 49.45 17.67
CA PHE A 162 6.88 50.47 17.40
C PHE A 162 6.65 51.29 18.68
N PRO A 163 6.98 52.59 18.69
CA PRO A 163 6.86 53.39 19.90
C PRO A 163 5.39 53.62 20.24
N SER A 164 5.04 53.39 21.51
CA SER A 164 3.70 53.66 22.03
C SER A 164 3.43 55.16 22.21
N SER A 165 4.47 55.98 22.32
CA SER A 165 4.37 57.44 22.43
C SER A 165 5.01 58.10 21.21
N PHE A 166 4.33 59.09 20.64
CA PHE A 166 4.73 59.79 19.43
C PHE A 166 4.50 61.29 19.58
N SER A 167 5.56 62.09 19.45
CA SER A 167 5.46 63.55 19.43
C SER A 167 5.14 64.02 18.01
N CYS A 168 3.92 64.52 17.81
CA CYS A 168 3.43 64.98 16.52
C CYS A 168 3.57 66.50 16.37
N TYR A 169 4.15 66.92 15.25
CA TYR A 169 4.26 68.33 14.85
C TYR A 169 3.48 68.55 13.55
N PRO A 170 2.17 68.88 13.62
CA PRO A 170 1.39 69.14 12.42
C PRO A 170 1.82 70.49 11.84
N THR A 171 2.79 70.49 10.94
CA THR A 171 3.17 71.69 10.17
C THR A 171 2.09 71.98 9.12
N SER A 172 1.68 73.25 9.03
CA SER A 172 0.75 73.74 8.01
C SER A 172 1.44 73.86 6.65
N GLY A 173 1.25 72.89 5.78
CA GLY A 173 1.53 72.99 4.35
C GLY A 173 0.80 71.87 3.62
N GLU A 174 0.01 72.07 2.57
CA GLU A 174 -0.21 73.21 1.68
C GLU A 174 -1.73 73.38 1.42
N ASN A 175 -2.11 74.58 0.99
CA ASN A 175 -3.45 75.04 0.58
C ASN A 175 -4.47 75.35 1.69
N GLN A 176 -4.37 76.54 2.29
CA GLN A 176 -5.56 77.26 2.79
C GLN A 176 -5.54 78.74 2.38
N PRO A 177 -6.70 79.33 2.02
CA PRO A 177 -6.80 80.74 1.73
C PRO A 177 -6.56 81.55 3.01
N ARG A 178 -5.74 82.60 2.89
CA ARG A 178 -5.57 83.63 3.93
C ARG A 178 -6.93 84.19 4.30
N ASN A 179 -7.38 83.94 5.53
CA ASN A 179 -8.06 84.90 6.39
C ASN A 179 -8.43 84.25 7.72
N SER A 180 -7.62 84.51 8.76
CA SER A 180 -8.06 85.04 10.06
C SER A 180 -6.91 84.91 11.05
N THR A 181 -6.66 86.01 11.75
CA THR A 181 -5.71 86.19 12.84
C THR A 181 -5.96 85.18 13.96
N GLY A 182 -5.17 84.11 13.97
CA GLY A 182 -5.01 83.19 15.08
C GLY A 182 -3.56 82.75 15.12
N VAL A 183 -2.86 83.09 16.20
CA VAL A 183 -1.49 82.68 16.47
C VAL A 183 -1.41 81.15 16.35
N MET A 184 -0.77 80.64 15.29
CA MET A 184 -0.46 79.21 15.18
C MET A 184 0.57 78.87 16.26
N GLN A 185 0.12 78.23 17.35
CA GLN A 185 1.02 77.60 18.29
C GLN A 185 1.67 76.40 17.59
N ASN A 186 3.00 76.42 17.45
CA ASN A 186 3.83 75.23 17.21
C ASN A 186 3.83 74.35 18.47
N SER A 187 2.66 73.94 18.93
CA SER A 187 2.50 73.02 20.05
C SER A 187 2.73 71.59 19.56
N ALA A 188 3.77 70.93 20.08
CA ALA A 188 3.96 69.50 19.91
C ALA A 188 2.80 68.76 20.61
N TYR A 189 2.10 67.89 19.88
CA TYR A 189 1.08 67.04 20.48
C TYR A 189 1.71 65.71 20.89
N GLU A 190 1.64 65.37 22.16
CA GLU A 190 2.03 64.04 22.62
C GLU A 190 0.88 63.07 22.37
N CYS A 191 1.12 62.09 21.51
CA CYS A 191 0.15 61.08 21.12
C CYS A 191 0.56 59.70 21.61
N HIS A 192 -0.40 58.90 22.03
CA HIS A 192 -0.21 57.56 22.53
C HIS A 192 -0.97 56.55 21.68
N ASN A 193 -0.24 55.58 21.13
CA ASN A 193 -0.77 54.42 20.42
C ASN A 193 -0.72 53.18 21.31
N GLN A 194 -1.87 52.81 21.87
CA GLN A 194 -1.99 51.64 22.75
C GLN A 194 -1.74 50.32 22.01
N ARG A 195 -1.96 50.28 20.70
CA ARG A 195 -1.81 49.08 19.87
C ARG A 195 -0.38 48.90 19.33
N ALA A 196 0.44 49.95 19.33
CA ALA A 196 1.84 49.90 18.91
C ALA A 196 2.68 48.90 19.75
N ALA A 197 2.49 48.88 21.07
CA ALA A 197 3.18 47.92 21.95
C ALA A 197 2.79 46.46 21.63
N LYS A 198 1.50 46.20 21.34
CA LYS A 198 1.01 44.88 20.93
C LYS A 198 1.56 44.49 19.55
N LYS A 199 1.62 45.44 18.59
CA LYS A 199 2.22 45.26 17.26
C LYS A 199 3.71 44.94 17.35
N SER A 200 4.46 45.65 18.20
CA SER A 200 5.88 45.34 18.47
C SER A 200 6.07 43.93 19.06
N SER A 201 5.25 43.56 20.05
CA SER A 201 5.31 42.24 20.67
C SER A 201 5.08 41.11 19.66
N TRP A 202 4.05 41.23 18.81
CA TRP A 202 3.77 40.23 17.77
C TRP A 202 4.82 40.21 16.66
N MET A 203 5.37 41.36 16.26
CA MET A 203 6.46 41.41 15.29
C MET A 203 7.75 40.76 15.83
N ARG A 204 8.08 40.98 17.10
CA ARG A 204 9.15 40.24 17.79
C ARG A 204 8.87 38.75 17.83
N ALA A 205 7.62 38.34 18.10
CA ALA A 205 7.25 36.92 18.09
C ALA A 205 7.44 36.27 16.71
N VAL A 206 7.05 36.96 15.62
CA VAL A 206 7.29 36.49 14.25
C VAL A 206 8.80 36.34 13.97
N LEU A 207 9.62 37.30 14.41
CA LEU A 207 11.07 37.25 14.25
C LEU A 207 11.68 36.03 14.98
N VAL A 208 11.27 35.81 16.24
CA VAL A 208 11.75 34.69 17.06
C VAL A 208 11.34 33.36 16.44
N VAL A 209 10.09 33.22 15.99
CA VAL A 209 9.62 32.00 15.31
C VAL A 209 10.42 31.75 14.04
N ASN A 210 10.57 32.76 13.17
CA ASN A 210 11.39 32.64 11.95
C ASN A 210 12.83 32.21 12.28
N GLY A 211 13.42 32.77 13.34
CA GLY A 211 14.75 32.40 13.83
C GLY A 211 14.85 30.94 14.31
N ILE A 212 13.87 30.45 15.09
CA ILE A 212 13.83 29.06 15.57
C ILE A 212 13.78 28.07 14.40
N PHE A 213 12.92 28.34 13.41
CA PHE A 213 12.81 27.48 12.23
C PHE A 213 14.07 27.54 11.35
N LEU A 214 14.66 28.72 11.17
CA LEU A 214 15.92 28.87 10.46
C LEU A 214 17.04 28.08 11.16
N PHE A 215 17.13 28.15 12.48
CA PHE A 215 18.08 27.36 13.26
C PHE A 215 17.87 25.85 13.09
N GLY A 216 16.61 25.38 13.13
CA GLY A 216 16.29 23.97 12.88
C GLY A 216 16.74 23.50 11.48
N ILE A 217 16.52 24.31 10.45
CA ILE A 217 16.94 24.01 9.07
C ILE A 217 18.48 24.00 8.97
N LEU A 218 19.17 24.93 9.64
CA LEU A 218 20.64 24.95 9.69
C LEU A 218 21.20 23.71 10.36
N MET A 219 20.64 23.29 11.50
CA MET A 219 21.06 22.07 12.19
C MET A 219 20.85 20.82 11.33
N GLU A 220 19.72 20.71 10.64
CA GLU A 220 19.46 19.61 9.69
C GLU A 220 20.46 19.62 8.53
N THR A 221 20.75 20.81 8.00
CA THR A 221 21.73 21.00 6.92
C THR A 221 23.12 20.55 7.35
N VAL A 222 23.58 20.99 8.53
CA VAL A 222 24.88 20.58 9.10
C VAL A 222 24.94 19.07 9.31
N TYR A 223 23.89 18.46 9.87
CA TYR A 223 23.82 17.00 10.05
C TYR A 223 23.96 16.25 8.72
N LEU A 224 23.25 16.70 7.69
CA LEU A 224 23.28 16.08 6.37
C LEU A 224 24.67 16.18 5.73
N PHE A 225 25.31 17.35 5.80
CA PHE A 225 26.64 17.54 5.25
C PHE A 225 27.72 16.77 6.03
N LEU A 226 27.65 16.72 7.36
CA LEU A 226 28.56 15.90 8.17
C LEU A 226 28.44 14.41 7.80
N ARG A 227 27.22 13.93 7.59
CA ARG A 227 26.97 12.54 7.20
C ARG A 227 27.43 12.25 5.76
N ALA A 228 27.17 13.17 4.84
CA ALA A 228 27.61 13.06 3.45
C ALA A 228 29.14 13.13 3.32
N TRP A 229 29.83 13.90 4.18
CA TRP A 229 31.28 13.93 4.27
C TRP A 229 31.85 12.60 4.76
N LYS A 230 31.22 12.00 5.78
CA LYS A 230 31.68 10.74 6.37
C LYS A 230 31.50 9.54 5.44
N GLU A 231 30.42 9.51 4.67
CA GLU A 231 30.09 8.38 3.80
C GLU A 231 29.54 8.86 2.45
N ASN A 232 30.38 8.83 1.40
CA ASN A 232 29.97 9.27 0.06
C ASN A 232 28.82 8.41 -0.54
N SER A 233 28.69 7.16 -0.07
CA SER A 233 27.60 6.24 -0.44
C SER A 233 26.21 6.76 0.00
N PHE A 234 26.15 7.62 1.03
CA PHE A 234 24.92 8.19 1.57
C PHE A 234 24.17 9.07 0.56
N MET A 235 24.91 9.74 -0.34
CA MET A 235 24.32 10.62 -1.35
C MET A 235 23.56 9.85 -2.45
N LYS A 236 23.72 8.53 -2.51
CA LYS A 236 22.93 7.68 -3.42
C LYS A 236 21.48 7.68 -2.97
N ASN A 237 20.58 7.91 -3.92
CA ASN A 237 19.14 8.03 -3.74
C ASN A 237 18.52 6.91 -2.87
N SER A 238 18.91 5.66 -3.08
CA SER A 238 18.42 4.50 -2.32
C SER A 238 18.86 4.54 -0.85
N ASN A 239 20.13 4.87 -0.62
CA ASN A 239 20.71 4.97 0.72
C ASN A 239 20.14 6.18 1.46
N PHE A 240 20.01 7.33 0.80
CA PHE A 240 19.39 8.53 1.34
C PHE A 240 17.93 8.28 1.76
N LEU A 241 17.15 7.62 0.90
CA LEU A 241 15.76 7.25 1.17
C LEU A 241 15.64 6.37 2.43
N LYS A 242 16.44 5.30 2.52
CA LYS A 242 16.42 4.37 3.67
C LYS A 242 16.96 5.01 4.95
N ALA A 243 18.02 5.80 4.86
CA ALA A 243 18.76 6.27 6.02
C ALA A 243 18.23 7.58 6.62
N HIS A 244 17.69 8.47 5.78
CA HIS A 244 17.30 9.83 6.19
C HIS A 244 15.79 10.09 6.08
N LEU A 245 15.18 9.76 4.94
CA LEU A 245 13.74 9.99 4.76
C LEU A 245 12.89 8.99 5.55
N LYS A 246 13.34 7.73 5.66
CA LYS A 246 12.67 6.65 6.43
C LYS A 246 11.14 6.73 6.27
N PRO A 247 10.62 6.59 5.03
CA PRO A 247 9.18 6.67 4.80
C PRO A 247 8.50 5.70 5.77
N SER A 248 7.45 6.17 6.44
CA SER A 248 6.82 5.42 7.53
C SER A 248 6.31 4.08 6.98
N HIS A 249 7.10 3.01 7.14
CA HIS A 249 6.73 1.64 6.76
C HIS A 249 5.60 1.06 7.64
N GLY A 250 5.04 1.84 8.56
CA GLY A 250 4.07 1.38 9.55
C GLY A 250 2.68 0.99 9.04
N ASN A 251 2.36 1.14 7.74
CA ASN A 251 1.01 0.82 7.21
C ASN A 251 1.00 -0.12 5.99
N SER A 252 2.15 -0.58 5.49
CA SER A 252 2.19 -1.47 4.32
C SER A 252 2.35 -2.95 4.69
N GLN A 253 3.13 -3.24 5.74
CA GLN A 253 3.28 -4.60 6.25
C GLN A 253 2.02 -5.07 7.00
N ASN A 254 1.37 -4.18 7.74
CA ASN A 254 0.18 -4.51 8.53
C ASN A 254 -0.99 -4.97 7.65
N THR A 255 -1.27 -4.31 6.52
CA THR A 255 -2.40 -4.65 5.63
C THR A 255 -2.18 -5.97 4.89
N LEU A 256 -0.96 -6.23 4.43
CA LEU A 256 -0.63 -7.51 3.79
C LEU A 256 -0.73 -8.66 4.80
N GLN A 257 -0.16 -8.46 5.98
CA GLN A 257 -0.16 -9.49 7.01
C GLN A 257 -1.58 -9.76 7.53
N GLU A 258 -2.40 -8.73 7.65
CA GLU A 258 -3.83 -8.86 7.97
C GLU A 258 -4.58 -9.65 6.87
N PHE A 259 -4.34 -9.35 5.59
CA PHE A 259 -4.92 -10.13 4.49
C PHE A 259 -4.51 -11.59 4.54
N ILE A 260 -3.21 -11.87 4.74
CA ILE A 260 -2.68 -13.24 4.82
C ILE A 260 -3.31 -13.99 6.00
N GLU A 261 -3.28 -13.40 7.20
CA GLU A 261 -3.84 -14.05 8.39
C GLU A 261 -5.35 -14.23 8.31
N ASN A 262 -6.09 -13.26 7.76
CA ASN A 262 -7.53 -13.38 7.54
C ASN A 262 -7.85 -14.49 6.53
N THR A 263 -7.15 -14.54 5.40
CA THR A 263 -7.30 -15.60 4.40
C THR A 263 -7.01 -16.98 5.00
N LYS A 264 -5.91 -17.12 5.75
CA LYS A 264 -5.57 -18.36 6.47
C LYS A 264 -6.66 -18.76 7.46
N LYS A 265 -7.24 -17.81 8.18
CA LYS A 265 -8.33 -18.06 9.13
C LYS A 265 -9.58 -18.59 8.43
N ILE A 266 -10.04 -17.90 7.38
CA ILE A 266 -11.21 -18.33 6.58
C ILE A 266 -11.02 -19.76 6.07
N ILE A 267 -9.85 -20.07 5.48
CA ILE A 267 -9.54 -21.40 5.00
C ILE A 267 -9.58 -22.43 6.13
N LYS A 268 -8.96 -22.15 7.28
CA LYS A 268 -8.97 -23.09 8.43
C LYS A 268 -10.37 -23.40 8.90
N ASP A 269 -11.23 -22.40 8.97
CA ASP A 269 -12.60 -22.52 9.46
C ASP A 269 -13.49 -23.25 8.44
N GLU A 270 -13.50 -22.80 7.18
CA GLU A 270 -14.39 -23.32 6.14
C GLU A 270 -13.98 -24.73 5.66
N THR A 271 -12.69 -25.09 5.74
CA THR A 271 -12.22 -26.42 5.35
C THR A 271 -12.18 -27.43 6.50
N ASN A 272 -12.60 -27.05 7.72
CA ASN A 272 -12.47 -27.93 8.89
C ASN A 272 -13.31 -29.20 8.78
N GLN A 273 -14.57 -29.06 8.35
CA GLN A 273 -15.52 -30.15 8.18
C GLN A 273 -16.27 -29.96 6.86
N PRO A 274 -15.63 -30.25 5.71
CA PRO A 274 -16.25 -30.02 4.42
C PRO A 274 -17.52 -30.89 4.32
N PRO A 275 -18.62 -30.38 3.73
CA PRO A 275 -19.90 -31.10 3.67
C PRO A 275 -19.80 -32.50 3.06
N GLN A 276 -18.83 -32.70 2.17
CA GLN A 276 -18.57 -33.96 1.46
C GLN A 276 -18.05 -35.08 2.37
N LEU A 277 -17.56 -34.75 3.58
CA LEU A 277 -17.01 -35.71 4.55
C LEU A 277 -17.92 -35.89 5.77
N ARG A 278 -19.15 -35.36 5.72
CA ARG A 278 -20.14 -35.64 6.76
C ARG A 278 -20.43 -37.13 6.80
N SER A 279 -20.49 -37.67 8.02
CA SER A 279 -20.81 -39.08 8.24
C SER A 279 -22.17 -39.41 7.58
N PRO A 280 -22.24 -40.44 6.72
CA PRO A 280 -23.50 -40.97 6.21
C PRO A 280 -24.22 -41.82 7.28
N PHE A 281 -23.53 -42.19 8.37
CA PHE A 281 -24.12 -42.94 9.46
C PHE A 281 -24.80 -41.98 10.44
N SER A 282 -26.13 -42.10 10.53
CA SER A 282 -26.90 -41.54 11.64
C SER A 282 -26.57 -42.29 12.91
N SER A 283 -26.62 -41.59 14.04
CA SER A 283 -26.60 -42.22 15.34
C SER A 283 -27.69 -43.29 15.44
N THR A 284 -27.38 -44.37 16.16
CA THR A 284 -28.32 -45.41 16.60
C THR A 284 -29.60 -44.77 17.15
N PRO A 285 -30.79 -45.08 16.58
CA PRO A 285 -32.06 -44.56 17.09
C PRO A 285 -32.22 -44.91 18.57
N GLY A 286 -32.43 -43.91 19.43
CA GLY A 286 -32.63 -44.08 20.88
C GLY A 286 -31.43 -43.76 21.77
N GLU A 287 -30.21 -43.61 21.25
CA GLU A 287 -29.02 -43.31 22.07
C GLU A 287 -28.74 -41.80 22.27
N GLY A 288 -29.46 -40.91 21.59
CA GLY A 288 -29.42 -39.46 21.81
C GLY A 288 -28.10 -38.75 21.49
N ARG A 289 -27.04 -39.46 21.08
CA ARG A 289 -25.75 -38.86 20.72
C ARG A 289 -25.83 -38.31 19.29
N PRO A 290 -25.39 -37.08 18.99
CA PRO A 290 -25.32 -36.58 17.62
C PRO A 290 -24.26 -37.34 16.80
N ALA A 291 -24.47 -37.46 15.49
CA ALA A 291 -23.53 -38.11 14.59
C ALA A 291 -22.20 -37.34 14.60
N LYS A 292 -21.10 -38.02 14.95
CA LYS A 292 -19.78 -37.38 15.03
C LYS A 292 -19.22 -37.16 13.63
N HIS A 293 -18.90 -35.92 13.30
CA HIS A 293 -18.28 -35.56 12.03
C HIS A 293 -16.77 -35.39 12.23
N LEU A 294 -15.98 -36.20 11.53
CA LEU A 294 -14.52 -36.07 11.55
C LEU A 294 -14.08 -34.80 10.82
N THR A 295 -13.01 -34.18 11.30
CA THR A 295 -12.39 -33.05 10.59
C THR A 295 -11.62 -33.54 9.37
N LEU A 296 -11.38 -32.65 8.40
CA LEU A 296 -10.56 -32.96 7.23
C LEU A 296 -9.19 -33.51 7.62
N ASP A 297 -8.56 -32.95 8.66
CA ASP A 297 -7.24 -33.41 9.11
C ASP A 297 -7.27 -34.78 9.77
N GLN A 298 -8.40 -35.18 10.37
CA GLN A 298 -8.56 -36.49 11.00
C GLN A 298 -8.80 -37.59 9.96
N ILE A 299 -9.60 -37.30 8.94
CA ILE A 299 -10.05 -38.28 7.95
C ILE A 299 -9.13 -38.37 6.73
N TYR A 300 -8.38 -37.31 6.41
CA TYR A 300 -7.54 -37.29 5.23
C TYR A 300 -6.47 -38.38 5.32
N THR A 301 -6.50 -39.28 4.33
CA THR A 301 -5.46 -40.29 4.11
C THR A 301 -4.64 -39.85 2.90
N LYS A 302 -3.32 -39.91 3.03
CA LYS A 302 -2.38 -39.46 2.01
C LYS A 302 -2.59 -40.28 0.74
N LEU A 303 -2.81 -39.61 -0.40
CA LEU A 303 -3.01 -40.28 -1.68
C LEU A 303 -1.69 -40.78 -2.25
N VAL A 304 -1.73 -41.91 -2.97
CA VAL A 304 -0.58 -42.36 -3.78
C VAL A 304 -0.55 -41.55 -5.06
N VAL A 305 0.59 -40.87 -5.27
CA VAL A 305 0.86 -40.05 -6.44
C VAL A 305 2.09 -40.60 -7.14
N VAL A 306 1.98 -40.84 -8.45
CA VAL A 306 3.09 -41.31 -9.30
C VAL A 306 3.51 -40.20 -10.27
N PRO A 307 4.83 -39.96 -10.47
CA PRO A 307 5.33 -39.12 -11.54
C PRO A 307 5.03 -39.77 -12.89
N ASP A 308 4.82 -38.92 -13.89
CA ASP A 308 4.42 -39.30 -15.24
C ASP A 308 3.01 -39.90 -15.30
N ARG A 309 2.37 -39.75 -16.46
CA ARG A 309 1.00 -40.23 -16.68
C ARG A 309 1.02 -41.58 -17.38
N ALA A 310 0.02 -42.40 -17.09
CA ALA A 310 -0.31 -43.50 -17.98
C ALA A 310 -0.92 -42.96 -19.30
N GLU A 311 -0.64 -43.68 -20.39
CA GLU A 311 -1.30 -43.42 -21.66
C GLU A 311 -2.68 -44.07 -21.65
N TYR A 312 -3.70 -43.27 -21.96
CA TYR A 312 -5.09 -43.66 -21.86
C TYR A 312 -5.77 -43.59 -23.22
N ASP A 313 -6.26 -44.73 -23.70
CA ASP A 313 -7.10 -44.77 -24.89
C ASP A 313 -8.59 -44.74 -24.50
N PHE A 314 -9.27 -43.64 -24.83
CA PHE A 314 -10.72 -43.48 -24.63
C PHE A 314 -11.51 -43.60 -25.95
N SER A 315 -10.99 -44.30 -26.95
CA SER A 315 -11.66 -44.54 -28.25
C SER A 315 -12.93 -45.39 -28.15
N GLY A 316 -13.01 -46.27 -27.15
CA GLY A 316 -14.07 -47.26 -26.98
C GLY A 316 -15.41 -46.75 -26.42
N ASP A 317 -16.34 -47.69 -26.25
CA ASP A 317 -17.66 -47.45 -25.67
C ASP A 317 -17.61 -47.12 -24.16
N ARG A 318 -18.73 -46.70 -23.58
CA ARG A 318 -18.79 -46.24 -22.17
C ARG A 318 -18.21 -47.26 -21.18
N TRP A 319 -18.44 -48.56 -21.38
CA TRP A 319 -17.93 -49.63 -20.52
C TRP A 319 -16.42 -49.84 -20.69
N GLU A 320 -15.93 -49.76 -21.92
CA GLU A 320 -14.50 -49.86 -22.24
C GLU A 320 -13.73 -48.69 -21.64
N LYS A 321 -14.30 -47.47 -21.71
CA LYS A 321 -13.76 -46.27 -21.05
C LYS A 321 -13.62 -46.40 -19.53
N LEU A 322 -14.49 -47.18 -18.87
CA LEU A 322 -14.39 -47.45 -17.44
C LEU A 322 -13.30 -48.49 -17.13
N ALA A 323 -13.15 -49.50 -17.99
CA ALA A 323 -12.13 -50.54 -17.87
C ALA A 323 -10.70 -50.01 -18.10
N VAL A 324 -10.55 -48.95 -18.90
CA VAL A 324 -9.27 -48.27 -19.17
C VAL A 324 -8.59 -47.79 -17.88
N TYR A 325 -9.35 -47.30 -16.90
CA TYR A 325 -8.80 -46.87 -15.60
C TYR A 325 -8.27 -48.01 -14.72
N ALA A 326 -8.67 -49.26 -14.98
CA ALA A 326 -8.23 -50.41 -14.18
C ALA A 326 -6.83 -50.92 -14.60
N ARG A 327 -6.37 -50.59 -15.82
CA ARG A 327 -5.13 -51.09 -16.41
C ARG A 327 -3.87 -50.30 -16.02
N SER A 328 -4.02 -49.16 -15.33
CA SER A 328 -2.94 -48.21 -15.04
C SER A 328 -2.02 -48.60 -13.86
N GLY A 329 -2.13 -49.82 -13.31
CA GLY A 329 -1.63 -50.17 -11.97
C GLY A 329 -0.23 -50.78 -11.85
N GLU A 330 0.50 -51.06 -12.93
CA GLU A 330 1.70 -51.91 -12.86
C GLU A 330 2.99 -51.22 -13.34
N LYS A 331 3.59 -50.32 -12.55
CA LYS A 331 5.04 -50.09 -12.58
C LYS A 331 5.56 -49.72 -11.19
N ASN A 332 6.70 -50.30 -10.81
CA ASN A 332 7.46 -50.05 -9.58
C ASN A 332 7.79 -48.57 -9.42
N ILE A 333 6.97 -47.82 -8.70
CA ILE A 333 7.10 -46.37 -8.55
C ILE A 333 6.99 -46.02 -7.08
N THR A 334 7.98 -45.28 -6.56
CA THR A 334 8.00 -44.80 -5.19
C THR A 334 6.88 -43.77 -4.98
N PRO A 335 5.91 -44.02 -4.08
CA PRO A 335 4.86 -43.06 -3.75
C PRO A 335 5.49 -41.76 -3.23
N ARG A 336 5.13 -40.62 -3.83
CA ARG A 336 5.54 -39.30 -3.33
C ARG A 336 4.45 -38.65 -2.50
N GLY A 337 4.87 -37.80 -1.56
CA GLY A 337 3.93 -36.96 -0.85
C GLY A 337 3.46 -35.76 -1.64
N LEU A 338 2.35 -35.19 -1.19
CA LEU A 338 1.77 -33.98 -1.78
C LEU A 338 2.73 -32.79 -1.60
N GLU A 339 3.50 -32.83 -0.52
CA GLU A 339 4.60 -31.95 -0.19
C GLU A 339 5.78 -31.99 -1.18
N ASP A 340 5.88 -33.03 -2.03
CA ASP A 340 6.96 -33.19 -3.02
C ASP A 340 6.52 -32.80 -4.44
N ILE A 341 5.27 -32.37 -4.62
CA ILE A 341 4.65 -32.12 -5.92
C ILE A 341 5.08 -30.77 -6.50
N ILE A 342 5.13 -29.73 -5.66
CA ILE A 342 5.51 -28.37 -6.06
C ILE A 342 6.85 -28.04 -5.41
N ASN A 343 7.84 -27.70 -6.24
CA ASN A 343 9.14 -27.26 -5.77
C ASN A 343 9.66 -26.05 -6.60
N ASN A 344 10.90 -25.60 -6.33
CA ASN A 344 11.40 -24.33 -6.88
C ASN A 344 11.64 -24.42 -8.38
N GLU A 345 11.92 -25.62 -8.87
CA GLU A 345 12.16 -25.96 -10.27
C GLU A 345 10.83 -26.32 -10.97
N ASP A 346 9.95 -27.04 -10.28
CA ASP A 346 8.66 -27.51 -10.79
C ASP A 346 7.51 -26.66 -10.25
N ARG A 347 7.26 -25.51 -10.91
CA ARG A 347 6.24 -24.53 -10.48
C ARG A 347 4.90 -24.77 -11.16
N LYS A 348 4.87 -25.35 -12.36
CA LYS A 348 3.67 -25.65 -13.14
C LYS A 348 3.40 -27.14 -13.11
N VAL A 349 2.40 -27.55 -12.35
CA VAL A 349 2.14 -28.96 -12.08
C VAL A 349 0.73 -29.35 -12.50
N LEU A 350 0.62 -30.47 -13.19
CA LEU A 350 -0.66 -31.07 -13.58
C LEU A 350 -0.90 -32.36 -12.77
N ILE A 351 -2.04 -32.42 -12.09
CA ILE A 351 -2.54 -33.62 -11.42
C ILE A 351 -3.67 -34.23 -12.23
N VAL A 352 -3.47 -35.48 -12.63
CA VAL A 352 -4.42 -36.27 -13.40
C VAL A 352 -4.99 -37.37 -12.53
N GLY A 353 -6.25 -37.72 -12.75
CA GLY A 353 -6.82 -38.89 -12.10
C GLY A 353 -8.27 -39.13 -12.47
N ARG A 354 -8.72 -40.36 -12.25
CA ARG A 354 -10.09 -40.78 -12.58
C ARG A 354 -11.16 -40.04 -11.74
N PRO A 355 -12.44 -40.06 -12.15
CA PRO A 355 -13.53 -39.50 -11.36
C PRO A 355 -13.58 -40.11 -9.95
N GLY A 356 -13.87 -39.29 -8.93
CA GLY A 356 -14.02 -39.77 -7.55
C GLY A 356 -12.72 -40.13 -6.82
N ILE A 357 -11.54 -40.00 -7.44
CA ILE A 357 -10.26 -40.41 -6.84
C ILE A 357 -9.73 -39.46 -5.74
N GLY A 358 -10.38 -38.31 -5.53
CA GLY A 358 -10.00 -37.35 -4.49
C GLY A 358 -9.21 -36.11 -4.94
N LYS A 359 -9.17 -35.78 -6.24
CA LYS A 359 -8.46 -34.57 -6.77
C LYS A 359 -8.88 -33.25 -6.08
N THR A 360 -10.18 -32.99 -5.99
CA THR A 360 -10.70 -31.78 -5.31
C THR A 360 -10.37 -31.77 -3.82
N LEU A 361 -10.51 -32.92 -3.15
CA LEU A 361 -10.16 -33.06 -1.73
C LEU A 361 -8.67 -32.80 -1.50
N CYS A 362 -7.83 -33.27 -2.41
CA CYS A 362 -6.39 -32.99 -2.44
C CYS A 362 -6.11 -31.49 -2.57
N CYS A 363 -6.77 -30.76 -3.48
CA CYS A 363 -6.63 -29.31 -3.60
C CYS A 363 -7.01 -28.57 -2.31
N SER A 364 -8.17 -28.92 -1.73
CA SER A 364 -8.62 -28.35 -0.45
C SER A 364 -7.64 -28.67 0.69
N LYS A 365 -7.03 -29.85 0.68
CA LYS A 365 -6.02 -30.23 1.68
C LYS A 365 -4.72 -29.42 1.53
N ILE A 366 -4.22 -29.20 0.31
CA ILE A 366 -3.06 -28.34 0.05
C ILE A 366 -3.31 -26.93 0.58
N LEU A 367 -4.47 -26.36 0.23
CA LEU A 367 -4.87 -25.02 0.67
C LEU A 367 -4.94 -24.94 2.20
N ARG A 368 -5.54 -25.95 2.85
CA ARG A 368 -5.63 -26.04 4.32
C ARG A 368 -4.26 -26.16 4.96
N ASP A 369 -3.40 -27.05 4.47
CA ASP A 369 -2.07 -27.22 5.02
C ASP A 369 -1.21 -25.98 4.82
N TRP A 370 -1.38 -25.23 3.72
CA TRP A 370 -0.75 -23.91 3.54
C TRP A 370 -1.22 -22.96 4.64
N ALA A 371 -2.52 -22.93 4.94
CA ALA A 371 -3.06 -22.06 6.00
C ALA A 371 -2.54 -22.42 7.40
N PHE A 372 -2.29 -23.70 7.68
CA PHE A 372 -1.63 -24.16 8.91
C PHE A 372 -0.11 -24.02 8.90
N ASN A 373 0.49 -23.50 7.82
CA ASN A 373 1.93 -23.50 7.62
C ASN A 373 2.53 -24.92 7.74
N LYS A 374 1.86 -25.94 7.18
CA LYS A 374 2.30 -27.35 7.19
C LYS A 374 2.91 -27.79 5.86
N VAL A 375 2.50 -27.19 4.74
CA VAL A 375 3.14 -27.45 3.43
C VAL A 375 4.47 -26.69 3.34
N PHE A 376 5.44 -27.26 2.60
CA PHE A 376 6.72 -26.65 2.21
C PHE A 376 7.78 -26.50 3.33
N LEU A 377 7.62 -27.20 4.45
CA LEU A 377 8.52 -27.08 5.63
C LEU A 377 9.50 -28.24 5.84
N LYS A 378 9.57 -29.27 4.99
CA LYS A 378 10.29 -30.51 5.36
C LYS A 378 11.67 -30.75 4.73
N THR A 379 12.19 -29.90 3.87
CA THR A 379 13.60 -30.00 3.43
C THR A 379 14.42 -28.78 3.88
N PRO A 380 15.55 -28.98 4.57
CA PRO A 380 16.41 -27.89 5.05
C PRO A 380 16.93 -26.95 3.96
N ASP A 381 17.02 -27.43 2.71
CA ASP A 381 17.76 -26.76 1.64
C ASP A 381 16.88 -26.16 0.52
N ALA A 382 15.55 -26.31 0.56
CA ALA A 382 14.65 -25.86 -0.51
C ALA A 382 13.28 -25.37 -0.02
N LYS A 383 13.26 -24.44 0.95
CA LYS A 383 12.00 -23.84 1.43
C LYS A 383 11.39 -22.92 0.37
N ILE A 384 10.39 -23.41 -0.36
CA ILE A 384 9.42 -22.51 -1.00
C ILE A 384 8.49 -21.97 0.05
N HIS A 385 8.27 -20.66 0.00
CA HIS A 385 7.30 -19.98 0.83
C HIS A 385 6.31 -19.26 -0.07
N PHE A 386 5.03 -19.61 0.06
CA PHE A 386 3.94 -18.89 -0.58
C PHE A 386 3.27 -17.96 0.43
N ASP A 387 3.19 -16.69 0.08
CA ASP A 387 2.51 -15.68 0.91
C ASP A 387 1.02 -15.60 0.59
N ALA A 388 0.63 -15.95 -0.64
CA ALA A 388 -0.77 -15.97 -1.08
C ALA A 388 -1.07 -17.25 -1.86
N THR A 389 -2.20 -17.89 -1.53
CA THR A 389 -2.69 -19.07 -2.23
C THR A 389 -4.16 -18.88 -2.61
N PHE A 390 -4.51 -19.17 -3.86
CA PHE A 390 -5.87 -19.01 -4.39
C PHE A 390 -6.37 -20.32 -4.97
N LEU A 391 -7.58 -20.74 -4.59
CA LEU A 391 -8.24 -21.93 -5.13
C LEU A 391 -9.35 -21.54 -6.11
N ILE A 392 -9.10 -21.75 -7.39
CA ILE A 392 -10.01 -21.43 -8.48
C ILE A 392 -10.67 -22.73 -8.96
N LYS A 393 -11.96 -22.89 -8.66
CA LYS A 393 -12.77 -24.00 -9.16
C LYS A 393 -13.38 -23.65 -10.51
N PHE A 394 -12.97 -24.34 -11.57
CA PHE A 394 -13.48 -24.07 -12.93
C PHE A 394 -15.01 -24.09 -13.02
N ARG A 395 -15.66 -25.01 -12.29
CA ARG A 395 -17.13 -25.10 -12.25
C ARG A 395 -17.83 -23.81 -11.78
N ALA A 396 -17.19 -23.03 -10.91
CA ALA A 396 -17.75 -21.79 -10.35
C ALA A 396 -17.84 -20.68 -11.41
N PHE A 397 -17.06 -20.76 -12.47
CA PHE A 397 -16.95 -19.75 -13.51
C PHE A 397 -17.63 -20.16 -14.83
N ASN A 398 -18.43 -21.23 -14.81
CA ASN A 398 -19.18 -21.68 -16.00
C ASN A 398 -20.23 -20.68 -16.51
N ALA A 399 -20.65 -19.73 -15.66
CA ALA A 399 -21.57 -18.65 -16.01
C ALA A 399 -20.90 -17.26 -16.00
N ALA A 400 -19.61 -17.19 -15.69
CA ALA A 400 -18.91 -15.92 -15.57
C ALA A 400 -18.67 -15.30 -16.96
N THR A 401 -18.80 -13.97 -17.01
CA THR A 401 -18.40 -13.14 -18.16
C THR A 401 -16.89 -12.89 -18.14
N ASP A 402 -16.39 -11.97 -18.96
CA ASP A 402 -14.98 -11.60 -18.99
C ASP A 402 -14.55 -10.96 -17.65
N LEU A 403 -13.42 -11.44 -17.12
CA LEU A 403 -12.87 -11.07 -15.82
C LEU A 403 -11.47 -10.49 -16.00
N SER A 404 -11.13 -9.50 -15.17
CA SER A 404 -9.74 -9.15 -14.92
C SER A 404 -9.07 -10.18 -14.01
N LEU A 405 -7.74 -10.16 -13.93
CA LEU A 405 -7.02 -11.06 -13.03
C LEU A 405 -7.41 -10.82 -11.56
N ARG A 406 -7.57 -9.54 -11.15
CA ARG A 406 -7.95 -9.18 -9.78
C ARG A 406 -9.33 -9.70 -9.41
N GLU A 407 -10.29 -9.62 -10.35
CA GLU A 407 -11.63 -10.17 -10.16
C GLU A 407 -11.58 -11.70 -10.03
N LEU A 408 -10.80 -12.39 -10.85
CA LEU A 408 -10.62 -13.85 -10.75
C LEU A 408 -10.09 -14.27 -9.37
N LEU A 409 -9.05 -13.61 -8.86
CA LEU A 409 -8.47 -13.96 -7.56
C LEU A 409 -9.42 -13.64 -6.40
N THR A 410 -10.14 -12.51 -6.49
CA THR A 410 -11.14 -12.11 -5.49
C THR A 410 -12.33 -13.08 -5.44
N LEU A 411 -12.70 -13.68 -6.58
CA LEU A 411 -13.76 -14.69 -6.68
C LEU A 411 -13.28 -16.12 -6.41
N SER A 412 -12.00 -16.31 -6.05
CA SER A 412 -11.50 -17.62 -5.69
C SER A 412 -12.15 -18.12 -4.39
N GLU A 413 -12.20 -19.44 -4.22
CA GLU A 413 -12.83 -20.05 -3.06
C GLU A 413 -12.07 -19.69 -1.78
N HIS A 414 -12.80 -19.39 -0.71
CA HIS A 414 -12.25 -18.95 0.58
C HIS A 414 -11.47 -17.62 0.55
N SER A 415 -11.58 -16.85 -0.55
CA SER A 415 -11.04 -15.48 -0.59
C SER A 415 -11.86 -14.57 0.34
N PRO A 416 -11.23 -13.70 1.14
CA PRO A 416 -11.96 -12.70 1.92
C PRO A 416 -12.80 -11.81 0.98
N SER A 417 -14.07 -11.60 1.34
CA SER A 417 -15.08 -10.89 0.52
C SER A 417 -14.83 -9.39 0.40
N ASP A 418 -14.01 -8.83 1.30
CA ASP A 418 -13.59 -7.43 1.24
C ASP A 418 -12.52 -7.30 0.16
N HIS A 419 -12.80 -6.47 -0.85
CA HIS A 419 -11.96 -6.25 -2.02
C HIS A 419 -10.47 -6.24 -1.67
N MET A 420 -9.70 -7.12 -2.32
CA MET A 420 -8.24 -7.17 -2.22
C MET A 420 -7.67 -5.77 -2.39
N ASP A 421 -7.22 -5.12 -1.30
CA ASP A 421 -6.72 -3.73 -1.31
C ASP A 421 -5.60 -3.55 -2.35
N ASP A 422 -5.44 -2.35 -2.89
CA ASP A 422 -4.43 -2.02 -3.90
C ASP A 422 -3.02 -2.40 -3.44
N LYS A 423 -2.75 -2.32 -2.13
CA LYS A 423 -1.47 -2.75 -1.54
C LYS A 423 -1.24 -4.26 -1.67
N VAL A 424 -2.27 -5.06 -1.36
CA VAL A 424 -2.21 -6.53 -1.46
C VAL A 424 -2.12 -6.94 -2.93
N TRP A 425 -2.89 -6.26 -3.78
CA TRP A 425 -2.87 -6.48 -5.21
C TRP A 425 -1.49 -6.19 -5.81
N ASN A 426 -0.90 -5.04 -5.51
CA ASN A 426 0.45 -4.70 -5.97
C ASN A 426 1.49 -5.69 -5.46
N TYR A 427 1.38 -6.14 -4.21
CA TYR A 427 2.28 -7.16 -3.65
C TYR A 427 2.25 -8.47 -4.45
N ILE A 428 1.06 -8.95 -4.82
CA ILE A 428 0.86 -10.17 -5.62
C ILE A 428 1.48 -10.01 -7.01
N LEU A 429 1.34 -8.83 -7.62
CA LEU A 429 1.92 -8.53 -8.93
C LEU A 429 3.46 -8.44 -8.89
N GLU A 430 4.02 -7.91 -7.81
CA GLU A 430 5.47 -7.73 -7.60
C GLU A 430 6.16 -9.01 -7.13
N ASN A 431 5.43 -9.92 -6.46
CA ASN A 431 5.97 -11.15 -5.89
C ASN A 431 5.27 -12.41 -6.43
N PRO A 432 5.14 -12.58 -7.77
CA PRO A 432 4.45 -13.73 -8.36
C PRO A 432 5.06 -15.06 -7.89
N GLN A 433 6.38 -15.11 -7.66
CA GLN A 433 7.09 -16.28 -7.15
C GLN A 433 6.63 -16.77 -5.76
N ARG A 434 5.91 -15.94 -5.02
CA ARG A 434 5.33 -16.24 -3.70
C ARG A 434 3.82 -16.47 -3.76
N VAL A 435 3.27 -16.64 -4.97
CA VAL A 435 1.85 -16.90 -5.21
C VAL A 435 1.66 -18.34 -5.70
N LEU A 436 0.72 -19.05 -5.10
CA LEU A 436 0.26 -20.36 -5.53
C LEU A 436 -1.18 -20.26 -6.07
N LEU A 437 -1.37 -20.70 -7.31
CA LEU A 437 -2.67 -20.75 -7.97
C LEU A 437 -3.08 -22.21 -8.15
N ILE A 438 -4.16 -22.62 -7.49
CA ILE A 438 -4.71 -23.97 -7.59
C ILE A 438 -5.96 -23.91 -8.47
N PHE A 439 -5.88 -24.49 -9.66
CA PHE A 439 -6.97 -24.61 -10.61
C PHE A 439 -7.58 -26.02 -10.55
N ASP A 440 -8.77 -26.14 -9.95
CA ASP A 440 -9.44 -27.42 -9.76
C ASP A 440 -10.49 -27.69 -10.85
N GLY A 441 -10.36 -28.83 -11.52
CA GLY A 441 -11.40 -29.44 -12.35
C GLY A 441 -11.55 -28.86 -13.76
N ILE A 442 -10.51 -28.85 -14.59
CA ILE A 442 -10.63 -28.42 -16.01
C ILE A 442 -11.74 -29.17 -16.76
N ASP A 443 -11.92 -30.45 -16.45
CA ASP A 443 -12.98 -31.28 -17.03
C ASP A 443 -14.39 -30.77 -16.71
N GLU A 444 -14.57 -29.95 -15.67
CA GLU A 444 -15.84 -29.36 -15.25
C GLU A 444 -16.12 -27.99 -15.90
N PHE A 445 -15.18 -27.48 -16.70
CA PHE A 445 -15.35 -26.22 -17.41
C PHE A 445 -16.06 -26.41 -18.76
N LYS A 446 -17.24 -25.81 -18.92
CA LYS A 446 -18.07 -25.91 -20.14
C LYS A 446 -17.36 -25.42 -21.41
N HIS A 447 -16.35 -24.57 -21.26
CA HIS A 447 -15.58 -24.00 -22.38
C HIS A 447 -14.14 -24.52 -22.43
N ASN A 448 -13.83 -25.66 -21.83
CA ASN A 448 -12.48 -26.25 -21.85
C ASN A 448 -11.90 -26.44 -23.25
N SER A 449 -12.72 -26.79 -24.25
CA SER A 449 -12.31 -26.92 -25.66
C SER A 449 -11.78 -25.61 -26.27
N LYS A 450 -12.14 -24.45 -25.69
CA LYS A 450 -11.61 -23.14 -26.12
C LYS A 450 -10.17 -22.92 -25.64
N ILE A 451 -9.75 -23.53 -24.51
CA ILE A 451 -8.36 -23.48 -24.03
C ILE A 451 -7.40 -24.01 -25.11
N ARG A 452 -7.86 -25.00 -25.88
CA ARG A 452 -7.07 -25.58 -26.97
C ARG A 452 -6.84 -24.61 -28.13
N LYS A 453 -7.72 -23.66 -28.45
CA LYS A 453 -7.67 -22.91 -29.74
C LYS A 453 -6.68 -21.74 -29.68
N GLU A 454 -5.81 -21.60 -30.69
CA GLU A 454 -4.71 -20.60 -30.77
C GLU A 454 -5.15 -19.12 -30.90
N ASN A 455 -6.43 -18.86 -31.18
CA ASN A 455 -6.88 -17.56 -31.66
C ASN A 455 -6.96 -16.44 -30.60
N PHE A 456 -6.50 -16.66 -29.36
CA PHE A 456 -6.54 -15.65 -28.30
C PHE A 456 -5.31 -14.73 -28.28
N LYS A 457 -4.16 -15.20 -28.81
CA LYS A 457 -2.91 -14.41 -28.81
C LYS A 457 -3.03 -13.03 -29.49
N PRO A 458 -3.81 -12.83 -30.58
CA PRO A 458 -3.98 -11.49 -31.15
C PRO A 458 -5.13 -10.68 -30.54
N GLN A 459 -6.06 -11.27 -29.77
CA GLN A 459 -7.25 -10.55 -29.28
C GLN A 459 -7.07 -9.85 -27.93
N PHE A 460 -6.26 -10.42 -27.02
CA PHE A 460 -6.09 -9.89 -25.66
C PHE A 460 -4.62 -9.67 -25.31
N ARG A 461 -4.25 -8.48 -24.83
CA ARG A 461 -2.87 -8.15 -24.44
C ARG A 461 -2.52 -8.83 -23.10
N ASN A 462 -1.23 -8.90 -22.76
CA ASN A 462 -0.77 -9.48 -21.50
C ASN A 462 -0.84 -8.43 -20.37
N ARG A 463 -2.05 -7.91 -20.10
CA ARG A 463 -2.30 -6.90 -19.07
C ARG A 463 -3.21 -7.48 -17.98
N VAL A 464 -2.89 -7.17 -16.72
CA VAL A 464 -3.61 -7.70 -15.55
C VAL A 464 -5.00 -7.09 -15.36
N ASP A 465 -5.19 -5.86 -15.85
CA ASP A 465 -6.45 -5.10 -15.77
C ASP A 465 -7.39 -5.38 -16.95
N GLU A 466 -6.90 -6.07 -17.99
CA GLU A 466 -7.69 -6.39 -19.16
C GLU A 466 -8.66 -7.52 -18.86
N LYS A 467 -9.95 -7.29 -19.09
CA LYS A 467 -10.98 -8.30 -18.93
C LYS A 467 -10.93 -9.29 -20.07
N MET A 468 -10.91 -10.58 -19.74
CA MET A 468 -10.91 -11.67 -20.70
C MET A 468 -11.62 -12.90 -20.12
N PRO A 469 -12.07 -13.84 -20.97
CA PRO A 469 -12.75 -15.03 -20.47
C PRO A 469 -11.79 -15.94 -19.69
N LEU A 470 -12.32 -16.78 -18.79
CA LEU A 470 -11.51 -17.60 -17.89
C LEU A 470 -10.44 -18.46 -18.60
N HIS A 471 -10.73 -19.03 -19.77
CA HIS A 471 -9.73 -19.80 -20.52
C HIS A 471 -8.54 -18.95 -20.96
N GLY A 472 -8.75 -17.67 -21.28
CA GLY A 472 -7.68 -16.73 -21.62
C GLY A 472 -6.82 -16.35 -20.41
N LEU A 473 -7.45 -16.09 -19.26
CA LEU A 473 -6.73 -15.87 -18.00
C LEU A 473 -5.91 -17.11 -17.62
N TYR A 474 -6.55 -18.29 -17.66
CA TYR A 474 -5.90 -19.56 -17.33
C TYR A 474 -4.72 -19.86 -18.25
N GLU A 475 -4.87 -19.74 -19.59
CA GLU A 475 -3.76 -19.94 -20.53
C GLU A 475 -2.59 -19.01 -20.20
N LYS A 476 -2.85 -17.72 -19.94
CA LYS A 476 -1.80 -16.74 -19.65
C LYS A 476 -1.11 -16.99 -18.31
N LEU A 477 -1.84 -17.43 -17.29
CA LEU A 477 -1.27 -17.80 -15.99
C LEU A 477 -0.44 -19.09 -16.10
N ALA A 478 -0.99 -20.14 -16.73
CA ALA A 478 -0.30 -21.41 -16.94
C ALA A 478 0.95 -21.27 -17.83
N THR A 479 0.92 -20.38 -18.82
CA THR A 479 2.10 -20.08 -19.66
C THR A 479 3.07 -19.07 -19.03
N GLY A 480 2.70 -18.40 -17.94
CA GLY A 480 3.53 -17.36 -17.29
C GLY A 480 3.52 -16.00 -18.00
N LYS A 481 2.59 -15.78 -18.94
CA LYS A 481 2.36 -14.46 -19.57
C LYS A 481 1.73 -13.46 -18.60
N LEU A 482 0.99 -13.96 -17.60
CA LEU A 482 0.53 -13.21 -16.44
C LEU A 482 1.11 -13.86 -15.18
N LEU A 483 1.49 -13.06 -14.18
CA LEU A 483 2.15 -13.52 -12.95
C LEU A 483 3.34 -14.46 -13.22
N ASN A 484 4.29 -14.02 -14.05
CA ASN A 484 5.46 -14.82 -14.39
C ASN A 484 6.25 -15.22 -13.14
N GLY A 485 6.37 -16.52 -12.86
CA GLY A 485 6.99 -17.06 -11.66
C GLY A 485 6.00 -17.64 -10.65
N ALA A 486 4.69 -17.38 -10.76
CA ALA A 486 3.71 -18.03 -9.89
C ALA A 486 3.69 -19.55 -10.07
N ALA A 487 3.48 -20.26 -8.95
CA ALA A 487 3.24 -21.70 -8.99
C ALA A 487 1.79 -21.94 -9.41
N VAL A 488 1.58 -22.85 -10.37
CA VAL A 488 0.27 -23.18 -10.92
C VAL A 488 0.07 -24.69 -10.78
N LEU A 489 -0.86 -25.08 -9.92
CA LEU A 489 -1.31 -26.46 -9.77
C LEU A 489 -2.63 -26.63 -10.50
N THR A 490 -2.73 -27.54 -11.44
CA THR A 490 -3.95 -27.81 -12.21
C THR A 490 -4.42 -29.23 -11.97
N THR A 491 -5.72 -29.46 -11.77
CA THR A 491 -6.31 -30.81 -11.76
C THR A 491 -7.21 -31.06 -12.97
N THR A 492 -7.18 -32.29 -13.48
CA THR A 492 -8.07 -32.71 -14.57
C THR A 492 -8.31 -34.22 -14.59
N ARG A 493 -9.32 -34.66 -15.34
CA ARG A 493 -9.50 -36.06 -15.72
C ARG A 493 -8.69 -36.37 -17.00
N PRO A 494 -8.23 -37.62 -17.18
CA PRO A 494 -7.60 -38.04 -18.43
C PRO A 494 -8.41 -37.66 -19.70
N THR A 495 -9.73 -37.74 -19.64
CA THR A 495 -10.64 -37.41 -20.76
C THR A 495 -10.57 -35.96 -21.24
N ALA A 496 -10.07 -35.03 -20.41
CA ALA A 496 -9.98 -33.60 -20.75
C ALA A 496 -8.54 -33.14 -21.05
N LEU A 497 -7.57 -34.07 -21.07
CA LEU A 497 -6.17 -33.76 -21.37
C LEU A 497 -5.98 -33.09 -22.73
N SER A 498 -6.76 -33.52 -23.73
CA SER A 498 -6.70 -32.95 -25.08
C SER A 498 -7.03 -31.46 -25.13
N CYS A 499 -7.70 -30.91 -24.11
CA CYS A 499 -7.98 -29.47 -24.02
C CYS A 499 -6.74 -28.65 -23.61
N ILE A 500 -5.74 -29.28 -23.00
CA ILE A 500 -4.55 -28.62 -22.42
C ILE A 500 -3.22 -29.13 -22.99
N GLU A 501 -3.24 -29.94 -24.04
CA GLU A 501 -2.03 -30.47 -24.71
C GLU A 501 -1.01 -29.40 -25.11
N ARG A 502 -1.47 -28.16 -25.37
CA ARG A 502 -0.61 -27.03 -25.75
C ARG A 502 0.04 -26.31 -24.56
N LEU A 503 -0.36 -26.63 -23.33
CA LEU A 503 0.22 -26.03 -22.13
C LEU A 503 1.43 -26.85 -21.69
N SER A 504 2.54 -26.16 -21.46
CA SER A 504 3.74 -26.76 -20.88
C SER A 504 3.60 -26.82 -19.35
N PHE A 505 3.63 -28.03 -18.81
CA PHE A 505 3.76 -28.29 -17.37
C PHE A 505 5.17 -28.80 -17.09
N ASP A 506 5.73 -28.37 -15.96
CA ASP A 506 7.06 -28.80 -15.52
C ASP A 506 7.00 -30.25 -15.04
N LYS A 507 5.91 -30.62 -14.34
CA LYS A 507 5.61 -31.99 -13.94
C LYS A 507 4.16 -32.38 -14.13
N VAL A 508 3.97 -33.66 -14.45
CA VAL A 508 2.66 -34.31 -14.49
C VAL A 508 2.67 -35.45 -13.49
N PHE A 509 1.61 -35.50 -12.68
CA PHE A 509 1.40 -36.52 -11.68
C PHE A 509 0.05 -37.20 -11.88
N GLU A 510 0.00 -38.48 -11.56
CA GLU A 510 -1.24 -39.24 -11.57
C GLU A 510 -1.61 -39.74 -10.18
N ILE A 511 -2.86 -39.51 -9.79
CA ILE A 511 -3.43 -40.04 -8.55
C ILE A 511 -4.05 -41.40 -8.83
N LEU A 512 -3.46 -42.45 -8.26
CA LEU A 512 -3.95 -43.82 -8.34
C LEU A 512 -5.02 -44.15 -7.28
N GLY A 513 -5.11 -43.31 -6.24
CA GLY A 513 -6.06 -43.48 -5.13
C GLY A 513 -5.40 -44.07 -3.89
N PHE A 514 -6.14 -44.93 -3.18
CA PHE A 514 -5.68 -45.59 -1.97
C PHE A 514 -5.10 -46.97 -2.25
N SER A 515 -3.96 -47.28 -1.63
CA SER A 515 -3.50 -48.66 -1.46
C SER A 515 -4.45 -49.44 -0.55
N SER A 516 -4.32 -50.77 -0.51
CA SER A 516 -5.12 -51.61 0.41
C SER A 516 -4.97 -51.17 1.87
N GLU A 517 -3.74 -50.84 2.29
CA GLU A 517 -3.42 -50.32 3.63
C GLU A 517 -4.10 -48.97 3.89
N GLN A 518 -4.10 -48.07 2.91
CA GLN A 518 -4.72 -46.75 3.03
C GLN A 518 -6.25 -46.82 3.07
N VAL A 519 -6.85 -47.80 2.39
CA VAL A 519 -8.29 -48.07 2.52
C VAL A 519 -8.62 -48.53 3.93
N GLU A 520 -7.84 -49.46 4.49
CA GLU A 520 -8.01 -49.90 5.87
C GLU A 520 -7.84 -48.75 6.86
N GLU A 521 -6.82 -47.91 6.67
CA GLU A 521 -6.59 -46.71 7.48
C GLU A 521 -7.81 -45.76 7.40
N TYR A 522 -8.29 -45.47 6.20
CA TYR A 522 -9.44 -44.59 5.99
C TYR A 522 -10.70 -45.16 6.67
N VAL A 523 -11.01 -46.44 6.45
CA VAL A 523 -12.18 -47.11 7.04
C VAL A 523 -12.07 -47.15 8.57
N THR A 524 -10.89 -47.40 9.11
CA THR A 524 -10.66 -47.45 10.56
C THR A 524 -10.84 -46.07 11.21
N LYS A 525 -10.26 -45.02 10.59
CA LYS A 525 -10.46 -43.63 11.02
C LYS A 525 -11.94 -43.26 10.98
N PHE A 526 -12.63 -43.61 9.89
CA PHE A 526 -14.03 -43.28 9.68
C PHE A 526 -14.98 -44.00 10.64
N ALA A 527 -14.70 -45.27 10.94
CA ALA A 527 -15.52 -46.10 11.83
C ALA A 527 -15.20 -45.91 13.32
N GLU A 528 -14.32 -44.98 13.69
CA GLU A 528 -13.90 -44.69 15.07
C GLU A 528 -13.48 -45.94 15.87
N GLY A 529 -12.88 -46.93 15.22
CA GLY A 529 -12.51 -48.20 15.87
C GLY A 529 -13.69 -49.15 16.16
N GLY A 530 -14.89 -48.88 15.63
CA GLY A 530 -16.01 -49.81 15.56
C GLY A 530 -15.67 -51.02 14.69
N GLN A 531 -14.91 -51.94 15.25
CA GLN A 531 -14.28 -53.09 14.58
C GLN A 531 -15.26 -53.94 13.76
N VAL A 532 -16.54 -53.96 14.10
CA VAL A 532 -17.59 -54.71 13.39
C VAL A 532 -18.02 -54.00 12.10
N CYS A 533 -18.21 -52.68 12.14
CA CYS A 533 -18.61 -51.90 10.97
C CYS A 533 -17.46 -51.80 9.96
N GLY A 534 -16.23 -51.56 10.45
CA GLY A 534 -15.03 -51.57 9.61
C GLY A 534 -14.77 -52.93 8.96
N ARG A 535 -14.93 -54.03 9.71
CA ARG A 535 -14.81 -55.40 9.17
C ARG A 535 -15.88 -55.72 8.13
N ASN A 536 -17.13 -55.30 8.33
CA ASN A 536 -18.23 -55.54 7.38
C ASN A 536 -18.04 -54.77 6.06
N ILE A 537 -17.51 -53.54 6.11
CA ILE A 537 -17.18 -52.74 4.91
C ILE A 537 -15.98 -53.34 4.16
N MET A 538 -14.96 -53.79 4.88
CA MET A 538 -13.82 -54.49 4.28
C MET A 538 -14.24 -55.83 3.65
N ALA A 539 -15.14 -56.58 4.28
CA ALA A 539 -15.65 -57.86 3.77
C ALA A 539 -16.50 -57.72 2.50
N THR A 540 -17.22 -56.62 2.32
CA THR A 540 -18.00 -56.35 1.10
C THR A 540 -17.11 -56.04 -0.11
N ARG A 541 -15.90 -55.52 0.10
CA ARG A 541 -14.94 -55.27 -0.98
C ARG A 541 -14.43 -56.58 -1.61
N SER A 542 -14.20 -57.62 -0.82
CA SER A 542 -13.80 -58.94 -1.32
C SER A 542 -14.90 -59.68 -2.11
N ALA A 543 -16.15 -59.21 -2.04
CA ALA A 543 -17.28 -59.79 -2.78
C ALA A 543 -17.59 -59.05 -4.10
N VAL A 544 -16.90 -57.93 -4.39
CA VAL A 544 -17.20 -57.03 -5.54
C VAL A 544 -15.98 -56.86 -6.48
N THR A 545 -14.83 -57.43 -6.14
CA THR A 545 -13.74 -57.74 -7.09
C THR A 545 -13.97 -59.11 -7.70
#